data_AF-A0A354CLP9-F1
#
_entry.id   AF-A0A354CLP9-F1
#
_cell.length_a   1.000
_cell.length_b   1.000
_cell.length_c   1.000
_cell.angle_alpha   90.00
_cell.angle_beta   90.00
_cell.angle_gamma   90.00
#
_symmetry.space_group_name_H-M   'P 1'
#
loop_
_entity.id
_entity.type
_entity.pdbx_description
1 polymer ?
#
loop_
_entity_poly.entity_id
_entity_poly.type
_entity_poly.pdbx_seq_one_letter_code
_entity_poly.pdbx_strand_id
1 'polypeptide(L)' 'TEDSFTKELNYLHLKKDASKLIVSEFENKMKHTIMHKELGKQVSYQYLMRLEAYKLTKHLLGEKEYEGFRIWW' A
#
# COMPACT_ATOMS: atom_id res chain seq x y z
N THR A 1 1.57 5.81 20.65
CA THR A 1 0.99 5.48 21.98
C THR A 1 -0.20 6.39 22.21
N GLU A 2 -0.91 6.32 23.35
CA GLU A 2 -2.04 7.21 23.65
C GLU A 2 -1.66 8.70 23.55
N ASP A 3 -0.39 9.04 23.84
CA ASP A 3 0.16 10.40 23.72
C ASP A 3 0.18 10.95 22.29
N SER A 4 0.05 10.07 21.29
CA SER A 4 0.01 10.43 19.87
C SER A 4 -1.33 11.06 19.45
N PHE A 5 -2.33 11.08 20.32
CA PHE A 5 -3.68 11.56 20.03
C PHE A 5 -4.06 12.80 20.85
N THR A 6 -4.98 13.60 20.33
CA THR A 6 -5.50 14.81 20.99
C THR A 6 -6.53 14.42 22.05
N LYS A 7 -6.22 14.69 23.33
CA LYS A 7 -7.10 14.36 24.47
C LYS A 7 -8.46 15.08 24.42
N GLU A 8 -8.45 16.34 23.96
CA GLU A 8 -9.64 17.19 23.83
C GLU A 8 -10.67 16.67 22.80
N LEU A 9 -10.26 15.75 21.92
CA LEU A 9 -11.10 15.14 20.90
C LEU A 9 -11.33 13.65 21.16
N ASN A 10 -11.41 13.25 22.43
CA ASN A 10 -11.60 11.85 22.85
C ASN A 10 -10.59 10.87 22.23
N TYR A 11 -9.35 11.32 21.99
CA TYR A 11 -8.31 10.53 21.32
C TYR A 11 -8.65 10.08 19.87
N LEU A 12 -9.70 10.64 19.24
CA LEU A 12 -10.08 10.29 17.87
C LEU A 12 -9.22 10.98 16.80
N HIS A 13 -8.43 11.98 17.20
CA HIS A 13 -7.61 12.78 16.30
C HIS A 13 -6.12 12.56 16.58
N LEU A 14 -5.36 12.23 15.54
CA LEU A 14 -3.90 12.11 15.60
C LEU A 14 -3.25 13.50 15.65
N LYS A 15 -2.30 13.68 16.56
CA LYS A 15 -1.45 14.87 16.56
C LYS A 15 -0.66 14.93 15.25
N LYS A 16 -0.37 16.16 14.79
CA LYS A 16 0.32 16.41 13.52
C LYS A 16 1.64 15.64 13.39
N ASP A 17 2.42 15.54 14.47
CA ASP A 17 3.71 14.84 14.43
C ASP A 17 3.56 13.33 14.31
N ALA A 18 2.56 12.75 14.98
CA ALA A 18 2.22 11.34 14.84
C ALA A 18 1.70 11.02 13.42
N SER A 19 0.83 11.88 12.88
CA SER A 19 0.37 11.74 11.50
C SER A 19 1.52 11.81 10.50
N LYS A 20 2.45 12.76 10.67
CA LYS A 20 3.65 12.86 9.82
C LYS A 20 4.51 11.60 9.90
N LEU A 21 4.74 11.07 11.10
CA LEU A 21 5.51 9.84 11.29
C LEU A 21 4.88 8.67 10.53
N ILE A 22 3.57 8.47 10.68
CA ILE A 22 2.83 7.40 10.01
C ILE A 22 2.91 7.56 8.49
N VAL A 23 2.69 8.78 7.98
CA VAL A 23 2.74 9.06 6.54
C VAL A 23 4.14 8.79 5.98
N SER A 24 5.19 9.22 6.69
CA SER A 24 6.58 8.98 6.27
C SER A 24 6.93 7.49 6.22
N GLU A 25 6.57 6.72 7.26
CA GLU A 25 6.80 5.27 7.27
C GLU A 25 5.98 4.53 6.22
N PHE A 26 4.75 4.98 5.97
CA PHE A 26 3.92 4.46 4.90
C PHE A 26 4.54 4.72 3.52
N GLU A 27 5.05 5.93 3.26
CA GLU A 27 5.77 6.22 2.02
C GLU A 27 7.02 5.36 1.87
N ASN A 28 7.79 5.19 2.93
CA ASN A 28 8.98 4.34 2.93
C ASN A 28 8.61 2.90 2.61
N LYS A 29 7.53 2.38 3.20
CA LYS A 29 7.02 1.05 2.89
C LYS A 29 6.57 0.93 1.43
N MET A 30 5.92 1.95 0.88
CA MET A 30 5.49 1.94 -0.52
C MET A 30 6.67 1.97 -1.52
N LYS A 31 7.77 2.62 -1.16
CA LYS A 31 9.01 2.67 -1.95
C LYS A 31 9.82 1.37 -1.86
N HIS A 32 9.65 0.59 -0.78
CA HIS A 32 10.35 -0.68 -0.61
C HIS A 32 10.10 -1.62 -1.79
N THR A 33 11.18 -2.21 -2.31
CA THR A 33 11.15 -3.15 -3.43
C THR A 33 11.19 -4.61 -2.98
N ILE A 34 10.50 -5.49 -3.70
CA ILE A 34 10.55 -6.95 -3.54
C ILE A 34 10.87 -7.60 -4.89
N MET A 35 11.47 -8.79 -4.87
CA MET A 35 11.69 -9.57 -6.09
C MET A 35 10.37 -10.21 -6.53
N HIS A 36 9.83 -9.79 -7.68
CA HIS A 36 8.62 -10.38 -8.23
C HIS A 36 8.98 -11.65 -9.02
N LYS A 37 8.50 -12.81 -8.56
CA LYS A 37 8.86 -14.12 -9.15
C LYS A 37 8.50 -14.21 -10.64
N GLU A 38 7.28 -13.82 -11.02
CA GLU A 38 6.83 -13.93 -12.43
C GLU A 38 7.48 -12.91 -13.37
N LEU A 39 7.82 -11.71 -12.89
CA LEU A 39 8.39 -10.64 -13.70
C LEU A 39 9.92 -10.67 -13.72
N GLY A 40 10.55 -11.48 -12.84
CA GLY A 40 12.00 -11.61 -12.73
C GLY A 40 12.74 -10.32 -12.37
N LYS A 41 12.05 -9.34 -11.77
CA LYS A 41 12.63 -8.02 -11.46
C LYS A 41 12.19 -7.50 -10.10
N GLN A 42 12.95 -6.56 -9.56
CA GLN A 42 12.55 -5.82 -8.38
C GLN A 42 11.40 -4.86 -8.69
N VAL A 43 10.35 -4.93 -7.89
CA VAL A 43 9.17 -4.06 -7.99
C VAL A 43 8.87 -3.45 -6.63
N SER A 44 8.52 -2.17 -6.60
CA SER A 44 8.06 -1.54 -5.36
C SER A 44 6.63 -1.98 -5.01
N TYR A 45 6.26 -1.88 -3.73
CA TYR A 45 4.87 -2.07 -3.32
C TYR A 45 3.91 -1.14 -4.07
N GLN A 46 4.33 0.10 -4.32
CA GLN A 46 3.58 1.04 -5.15
C GLN A 46 3.39 0.54 -6.59
N TYR A 47 4.37 -0.15 -7.17
CA TYR A 47 4.24 -0.74 -8.51
C TYR A 47 3.32 -1.97 -8.50
N LEU A 48 3.34 -2.80 -7.45
CA LEU A 48 2.40 -3.91 -7.29
C LEU A 48 0.95 -3.43 -7.33
N MET A 49 0.62 -2.34 -6.64
CA MET A 49 -0.72 -1.75 -6.67
C MET A 49 -1.15 -1.34 -8.10
N ARG A 50 -0.21 -0.84 -8.91
CA ARG A 50 -0.48 -0.52 -10.33
C ARG A 50 -0.73 -1.76 -11.17
N LEU A 51 0.03 -2.84 -10.93
CA LEU A 51 -0.22 -4.14 -11.59
C LEU A 51 -1.61 -4.68 -11.25
N GLU A 52 -2.07 -4.49 -10.01
CA GLU A 52 -3.43 -4.87 -9.61
C GLU A 52 -4.50 -4.11 -10.38
N ALA A 53 -4.33 -2.80 -10.51
CA ALA A 53 -5.22 -1.97 -11.32
C ALA A 53 -5.24 -2.43 -12.79
N TYR A 54 -4.09 -2.79 -13.36
CA TYR A 54 -4.05 -3.33 -14.72
C TYR A 54 -4.79 -4.66 -14.87
N LYS A 55 -4.73 -5.55 -13.86
CA LYS A 55 -5.53 -6.79 -13.89
C LYS A 55 -7.02 -6.49 -13.87
N LEU A 56 -7.46 -5.53 -13.05
CA LEU A 56 -8.86 -5.09 -13.03
C LEU A 56 -9.29 -4.49 -14.36
N THR A 57 -8.48 -3.62 -14.97
CA THR A 57 -8.80 -3.04 -16.29
C THR A 57 -8.96 -4.13 -17.35
N LYS A 58 -8.04 -5.11 -17.40
CA LYS A 58 -8.12 -6.24 -18.34
C LYS A 58 -9.37 -7.09 -18.13
N HIS A 59 -9.79 -7.26 -16.88
CA HIS A 59 -11.02 -7.95 -16.55
C HIS A 59 -12.26 -7.19 -17.04
N LEU A 60 -12.31 -5.88 -16.83
CA LEU A 60 -13.41 -5.04 -17.32
C LEU A 60 -13.49 -4.99 -18.85
N LEU A 61 -12.36 -5.13 -19.54
CA LEU A 61 -12.30 -5.21 -21.01
C LEU A 61 -12.59 -6.62 -21.56
N GLY A 62 -12.78 -7.62 -20.69
CA GLY A 62 -13.00 -9.01 -21.11
C GLY A 62 -11.76 -9.72 -21.66
N GLU A 63 -10.56 -9.17 -21.49
CA GLU A 63 -9.31 -9.77 -21.98
C GLU A 63 -8.82 -10.94 -21.10
N LYS A 64 -8.98 -10.81 -19.78
CA LYS A 64 -8.51 -11.82 -18.81
C LYS A 64 -9.35 -11.76 -17.54
N GLU A 65 -9.73 -12.90 -16.98
CA GLU A 65 -10.37 -12.94 -15.66
C GLU A 65 -9.44 -12.41 -14.55
N TYR A 66 -10.03 -11.65 -13.63
CA TYR A 66 -9.29 -11.08 -12.52
C TYR A 66 -9.02 -12.13 -11.44
N GLU A 67 -7.74 -12.30 -11.12
CA GLU A 67 -7.30 -13.03 -9.93
C GLU A 67 -6.63 -12.06 -8.97
N GLY A 68 -7.13 -12.01 -7.73
CA GLY A 68 -6.61 -11.13 -6.69
C GLY A 68 -5.16 -11.44 -6.36
N PHE A 69 -4.36 -10.39 -6.11
CA PHE A 69 -2.98 -10.54 -5.68
C PHE A 69 -2.86 -11.42 -4.45
N ARG A 70 -2.09 -12.49 -4.59
CA ARG A 70 -1.67 -13.34 -3.47
C ARG A 70 -0.20 -13.13 -3.23
N ILE A 71 0.05 -12.64 -2.05
CA ILE A 71 1.38 -12.47 -1.50
C ILE A 71 2.02 -13.85 -1.30
N TRP A 72 3.21 -14.04 -1.88
CA TRP A 72 3.99 -15.28 -1.83
C TRP A 72 5.16 -15.16 -0.85
N TRP A 73 4.86 -14.83 0.40
CA TRP A 73 5.81 -14.96 1.50
C TRP A 73 5.22 -15.81 2.63
#